data_AF-A0A849FUD1-F1
#
_entry.id   AF-A0A849FUD1-F1
#
_cell.length_a   1.000
_cell.length_b   1.000
_cell.length_c   1.000
_cell.angle_alpha   90.00
_cell.angle_beta   90.00
_cell.angle_gamma   90.00
#
_symmetry.space_group_name_H-M   'P 1'
#
loop_
_entity.id
_entity.type
_entity.pdbx_description
1 polymer ?
#
loop_
_entity_poly.entity_id
_entity_poly.type
_entity_poly.pdbx_seq_one_letter_code
_entity_poly.pdbx_strand_id
1 'polypeptide(L)'
;MVDMTSLTEMHSGPGATARIRRRRWAETRLKIYGILAIFLAGAALVALLSSVVGKAVGALSETYITFPITIDAAEIDPENTGDPAIIRRGDFSGLTKDMLKEQFPNAKGRKTRRALYDLTSSGAAFELADYVSQNPQLLGETIEFRFLASDVTDLYLKNDFGKLEETQVQGVLTAAEGNDDWRITSTVNDFSAALRRVKGGLLLEAQRVRRQAALQQNGVLFYEEALAGAETEEARKQAEAQLSGRIAARDKLLAQADELETRSADATSAEELGEQNRSVLINANGGWFKVTKIDSSFAEAEMVTAPEGPIESSSDWRLMITELPETSRKITDNQIVWIETLLETGQVEQVFNTRFFSSGDSREPE
;
A
#
# COMPACT_ATOMS: atom_id res chain seq x y z
N MET A 1 -37.20 -57.68 60.31
CA MET A 1 -36.25 -56.77 60.97
C MET A 1 -35.31 -56.28 59.87
N VAL A 2 -35.41 -55.01 59.47
CA VAL A 2 -34.51 -54.46 58.44
C VAL A 2 -33.14 -54.30 59.09
N ASP A 3 -32.12 -54.87 58.47
CA ASP A 3 -30.77 -54.86 58.99
C ASP A 3 -30.22 -53.42 58.97
N MET A 4 -30.22 -52.76 60.14
CA MET A 4 -29.78 -51.36 60.33
C MET A 4 -28.32 -51.17 59.89
N THR A 5 -27.52 -52.24 59.87
CA THR A 5 -26.13 -52.25 59.39
C THR A 5 -26.06 -52.03 57.87
N SER A 6 -26.98 -52.63 57.11
CA SER A 6 -27.09 -52.49 55.65
C SER A 6 -27.54 -51.09 55.20
N LEU A 7 -28.42 -50.45 55.99
CA LEU A 7 -28.84 -49.07 55.78
C LEU A 7 -27.71 -48.08 56.08
N THR A 8 -26.90 -48.36 57.11
CA THR A 8 -25.77 -47.49 57.50
C THR A 8 -24.61 -47.59 56.50
N GLU A 9 -24.34 -48.77 55.91
CA GLU A 9 -23.40 -48.92 54.79
C GLU A 9 -23.86 -48.20 53.51
N MET A 10 -25.17 -48.17 53.24
CA MET A 10 -25.72 -47.45 52.08
C MET A 10 -25.53 -45.94 52.15
N HIS A 11 -25.53 -45.37 53.35
CA HIS A 11 -25.41 -43.92 53.58
C HIS A 11 -24.00 -43.47 54.01
N SER A 12 -23.21 -44.35 54.64
CA SER A 12 -21.92 -44.02 55.27
C SER A 12 -20.77 -44.93 54.82
N GLY A 13 -21.05 -45.96 54.03
CA GLY A 13 -20.05 -46.91 53.55
C GLY A 13 -19.26 -46.43 52.32
N PRO A 14 -18.19 -47.15 51.93
CA PRO A 14 -17.27 -46.75 50.86
C PRO A 14 -17.95 -46.40 49.52
N GLY A 15 -19.06 -47.08 49.20
CA GLY A 15 -19.87 -46.85 48.00
C GLY A 15 -20.66 -45.54 48.00
N ALA A 16 -21.07 -45.02 49.16
CA ALA A 16 -21.75 -43.73 49.29
C ALA A 16 -20.78 -42.57 49.02
N THR A 17 -19.57 -42.65 49.59
CA THR A 17 -18.46 -41.73 49.32
C THR A 17 -18.06 -41.72 47.83
N ALA A 18 -18.05 -42.87 47.16
CA ALA A 18 -17.76 -42.95 45.73
C ALA A 18 -18.82 -42.24 44.86
N ARG A 19 -20.12 -42.35 45.19
CA ARG A 19 -21.20 -41.63 44.50
C ARG A 19 -21.14 -40.12 44.70
N ILE A 20 -20.87 -39.67 45.93
CA ILE A 20 -20.69 -38.25 46.25
C ILE A 20 -19.49 -37.67 45.48
N ARG A 21 -18.36 -38.41 45.43
CA ARG A 21 -17.19 -38.04 44.63
C ARG A 21 -17.56 -37.90 43.16
N ARG A 22 -18.26 -38.86 42.55
CA ARG A 22 -18.68 -38.78 41.14
C ARG A 22 -19.56 -37.55 40.85
N ARG A 23 -20.50 -37.20 41.74
CA ARG A 23 -21.33 -35.98 41.60
C ARG A 23 -20.51 -34.70 41.69
N ARG A 24 -19.61 -34.60 42.68
CA ARG A 24 -18.72 -33.44 42.84
C ARG A 24 -17.82 -33.23 41.61
N TRP A 25 -17.37 -34.32 40.97
CA TRP A 25 -16.58 -34.23 39.74
C TRP A 25 -17.40 -33.75 38.54
N ALA A 26 -18.68 -34.13 38.43
CA ALA A 26 -19.57 -33.59 37.41
C ALA A 26 -19.85 -32.08 37.63
N GLU A 27 -20.11 -31.69 38.88
CA GLU A 27 -20.32 -30.29 39.26
C GLU A 27 -19.07 -29.42 39.02
N THR A 28 -17.88 -29.95 39.35
CA THR A 28 -16.61 -29.23 39.14
C THR A 28 -16.35 -29.01 37.65
N ARG A 29 -16.60 -30.02 36.79
CA ARG A 29 -16.47 -29.86 35.33
C ARG A 29 -17.44 -28.81 34.79
N LEU A 30 -18.70 -28.81 35.23
CA LEU A 30 -19.67 -27.79 34.83
C LEU A 30 -19.23 -26.38 35.24
N LYS A 31 -18.73 -26.20 36.47
CA LYS A 31 -18.19 -24.91 36.95
C LYS A 31 -16.97 -24.48 36.13
N ILE A 32 -16.06 -25.41 35.82
CA ILE A 32 -14.91 -25.15 34.96
C ILE A 32 -15.38 -24.70 33.58
N TYR A 33 -16.33 -25.40 32.94
CA TYR A 33 -16.87 -25.00 31.64
C TYR A 33 -17.55 -23.63 31.68
N GLY A 34 -18.29 -23.31 32.74
CA GLY A 34 -18.92 -22.00 32.92
C GLY A 34 -17.90 -20.87 33.08
N ILE A 35 -16.90 -21.05 33.96
CA ILE A 35 -15.81 -20.06 34.14
C ILE A 35 -15.02 -19.90 32.85
N LEU A 36 -14.70 -21.01 32.18
CA LEU A 36 -13.95 -20.99 30.93
C LEU A 36 -14.76 -20.30 29.82
N ALA A 37 -16.08 -20.52 29.75
CA ALA A 37 -16.95 -19.83 28.80
C ALA A 37 -17.01 -18.31 29.05
N ILE A 38 -17.13 -17.87 30.31
CA ILE A 38 -17.10 -16.44 30.67
C ILE A 38 -15.74 -15.82 30.34
N PHE A 39 -14.65 -16.52 30.64
CA PHE A 39 -13.31 -16.07 30.30
C PHE A 39 -13.13 -15.94 28.79
N LEU A 40 -13.57 -16.93 28.01
CA LEU A 40 -13.46 -16.92 26.55
C LEU A 40 -14.31 -15.79 25.94
N ALA A 41 -15.51 -15.56 26.47
CA ALA A 41 -16.37 -14.44 26.07
C ALA A 41 -15.72 -13.08 26.40
N GLY A 42 -15.15 -12.93 27.59
CA GLY A 42 -14.41 -11.72 27.99
C GLY A 42 -13.17 -11.48 27.13
N ALA A 43 -12.40 -12.53 26.84
CA ALA A 43 -11.24 -12.45 25.96
C ALA A 43 -11.63 -12.07 24.52
N ALA A 44 -12.72 -12.64 23.99
CA ALA A 44 -13.24 -12.27 22.68
C ALA A 44 -13.69 -10.80 22.62
N LEU A 45 -14.37 -10.31 23.67
CA LEU A 45 -14.75 -8.90 23.77
C LEU A 45 -13.53 -7.97 23.80
N VAL A 46 -12.53 -8.28 24.61
CA VAL A 46 -11.28 -7.50 24.66
C VAL A 46 -10.58 -7.51 23.31
N ALA A 47 -10.47 -8.68 22.66
CA ALA A 47 -9.86 -8.79 21.33
C ALA A 47 -10.61 -7.95 20.29
N LEU A 48 -11.95 -7.93 20.33
CA LEU A 48 -12.77 -7.12 19.43
C LEU A 48 -12.55 -5.62 19.70
N LEU A 49 -12.61 -5.18 20.96
CA LEU A 49 -12.40 -3.78 21.33
C LEU A 49 -11.00 -3.30 20.95
N SER A 50 -9.96 -4.09 21.24
CA SER A 50 -8.58 -3.78 20.83
C SER A 50 -8.42 -3.71 19.32
N SER A 51 -9.09 -4.58 18.57
CA SER A 51 -9.09 -4.56 17.10
C SER A 51 -9.77 -3.30 16.55
N VAL A 52 -10.95 -2.95 17.07
CA VAL A 52 -11.69 -1.76 16.64
C VAL A 52 -10.91 -0.49 16.98
N VAL A 53 -10.43 -0.35 18.21
CA VAL A 53 -9.65 0.81 18.62
C VAL A 53 -8.37 0.90 17.80
N GLY A 54 -7.61 -0.19 17.65
CA GLY A 54 -6.36 -0.21 16.88
C GLY A 54 -6.55 0.24 15.43
N LYS A 55 -7.62 -0.21 14.77
CA LYS A 55 -7.96 0.24 13.41
C LYS A 55 -8.43 1.69 13.35
N ALA A 56 -9.08 2.18 14.40
CA ALA A 56 -9.57 3.55 14.47
C ALA A 56 -8.48 4.59 14.76
N VAL A 57 -7.35 4.21 15.40
CA VAL A 57 -6.26 5.15 15.74
C VAL A 57 -5.75 5.89 14.50
N GLY A 58 -5.65 5.22 13.35
CA GLY A 58 -5.21 5.85 12.10
C GLY A 58 -6.09 7.02 11.66
N ALA A 59 -7.39 7.00 11.95
CA ALA A 59 -8.32 8.08 11.62
C ALA A 59 -8.20 9.31 12.54
N LEU A 60 -7.50 9.18 13.68
CA LEU A 60 -7.30 10.27 14.64
C LEU A 60 -6.21 11.26 14.21
N SER A 61 -5.50 10.97 13.13
CA SER A 61 -4.46 11.83 12.57
C SER A 61 -4.78 12.18 11.12
N GLU A 62 -4.34 13.35 10.70
CA GLU A 62 -4.49 13.88 9.35
C GLU A 62 -3.18 14.53 8.94
N THR A 63 -2.86 14.46 7.65
CA THR A 63 -1.59 14.93 7.11
C THR A 63 -1.80 16.20 6.30
N TYR A 64 -0.98 17.22 6.55
CA TYR A 64 -0.89 18.43 5.74
C TYR A 64 0.45 18.51 5.04
N ILE A 65 0.45 19.09 3.84
CA ILE A 65 1.63 19.41 3.06
C ILE A 65 1.67 20.92 2.86
N THR A 66 2.77 21.55 3.21
CA THR A 66 2.94 22.99 3.10
C THR A 66 3.66 23.32 1.80
N PHE A 67 3.03 24.17 0.99
CA PHE A 67 3.62 24.65 -0.27
C PHE A 67 3.60 26.18 -0.35
N PRO A 68 4.64 26.80 -0.94
CA PRO A 68 4.54 28.16 -1.41
C PRO A 68 3.59 28.21 -2.59
N ILE A 69 2.60 29.10 -2.53
CA ILE A 69 1.65 29.33 -3.62
C ILE A 69 1.50 30.82 -3.88
N THR A 70 1.70 31.22 -5.13
CA THR A 70 1.46 32.58 -5.61
C THR A 70 -0.01 32.70 -6.00
N ILE A 71 -0.74 33.62 -5.38
CA ILE A 71 -2.16 33.84 -5.68
C ILE A 71 -2.27 34.84 -6.83
N ASP A 72 -2.31 34.36 -8.07
CA ASP A 72 -2.36 35.27 -9.23
C ASP A 72 -3.71 36.02 -9.27
N ALA A 73 -3.66 37.34 -9.05
CA ALA A 73 -4.83 38.21 -9.08
C ALA A 73 -5.51 38.19 -10.46
N ALA A 74 -4.75 38.05 -11.56
CA ALA A 74 -5.28 38.02 -12.90
C ALA A 74 -6.04 36.71 -13.23
N GLU A 75 -5.77 35.63 -12.50
CA GLU A 75 -6.47 34.35 -12.65
C GLU A 75 -7.67 34.24 -11.72
N ILE A 76 -7.55 34.78 -10.49
CA ILE A 76 -8.57 34.64 -9.44
C ILE A 76 -9.62 35.77 -9.46
N ASP A 77 -9.23 37.01 -9.69
CA ASP A 77 -10.14 38.17 -9.73
C ASP A 77 -9.71 39.19 -10.81
N PRO A 78 -9.90 38.86 -12.11
CA PRO A 78 -9.38 39.66 -13.22
C PRO A 78 -9.94 41.09 -13.28
N GLU A 79 -11.15 41.29 -12.76
CA GLU A 79 -11.82 42.59 -12.70
C GLU A 79 -11.42 43.40 -11.45
N ASN A 80 -10.57 42.84 -10.58
CA ASN A 80 -10.11 43.42 -9.31
C ASN A 80 -11.29 43.92 -8.46
N THR A 81 -12.31 43.07 -8.35
CA THR A 81 -13.55 43.37 -7.63
C THR A 81 -13.35 43.43 -6.12
N GLY A 82 -12.43 42.63 -5.58
CA GLY A 82 -12.23 42.46 -4.14
C GLY A 82 -13.43 41.82 -3.43
N ASP A 83 -14.41 41.29 -4.16
CA ASP A 83 -15.62 40.69 -3.59
C ASP A 83 -15.34 39.22 -3.21
N PRO A 84 -15.46 38.83 -1.93
CA PRO A 84 -15.28 37.44 -1.49
C PRO A 84 -16.09 36.42 -2.30
N ALA A 85 -17.31 36.77 -2.72
CA ALA A 85 -18.17 35.85 -3.47
C ALA A 85 -17.71 35.63 -4.91
N ILE A 86 -17.00 36.60 -5.50
CA ILE A 86 -16.39 36.51 -6.83
C ILE A 86 -15.06 35.77 -6.71
N ILE A 87 -14.21 36.19 -5.78
CA ILE A 87 -12.90 35.57 -5.51
C ILE A 87 -13.05 34.07 -5.29
N ARG A 88 -13.98 33.63 -4.42
CA ARG A 88 -14.20 32.20 -4.11
C ARG A 88 -14.50 31.33 -5.35
N ARG A 89 -14.95 31.93 -6.47
CA ARG A 89 -15.25 31.22 -7.72
C ARG A 89 -14.09 31.21 -8.72
N GLY A 90 -12.96 31.83 -8.40
CA GLY A 90 -11.74 31.79 -9.22
C GLY A 90 -11.19 30.37 -9.37
N ASP A 91 -10.27 30.19 -10.33
CA ASP A 91 -9.72 28.86 -10.65
C ASP A 91 -8.61 28.41 -9.68
N PHE A 92 -8.97 28.20 -8.42
CA PHE A 92 -8.02 27.65 -7.43
C PHE A 92 -7.61 26.21 -7.74
N SER A 93 -8.39 25.47 -8.55
CA SER A 93 -8.00 24.12 -8.97
C SER A 93 -6.88 24.16 -10.01
N GLY A 94 -6.92 25.11 -10.94
CA GLY A 94 -5.83 25.43 -11.85
C GLY A 94 -4.59 25.84 -11.07
N LEU A 95 -4.74 26.83 -10.19
CA LEU A 95 -3.64 27.37 -9.40
C LEU A 95 -2.89 26.30 -8.56
N THR A 96 -3.63 25.43 -7.87
CA THR A 96 -3.04 24.34 -7.07
C THR A 96 -2.29 23.31 -7.93
N LYS A 97 -2.84 22.96 -9.09
CA LYS A 97 -2.15 22.08 -10.06
C LYS A 97 -0.88 22.74 -10.62
N ASP A 98 -0.92 24.05 -10.80
CA ASP A 98 0.19 24.83 -11.34
C ASP A 98 1.34 24.92 -10.35
N MET A 99 1.03 25.18 -9.08
CA MET A 99 1.97 25.06 -7.97
C MET A 99 2.61 23.66 -7.90
N LEU A 100 1.83 22.57 -7.95
CA LEU A 100 2.40 21.22 -7.87
C LEU A 100 3.33 20.90 -9.06
N LYS A 101 3.00 21.38 -10.26
CA LYS A 101 3.89 21.24 -11.43
C LYS A 101 5.18 22.03 -11.29
N GLU A 102 5.14 23.18 -10.64
CA GLU A 102 6.33 24.00 -10.36
C GLU A 102 7.24 23.31 -9.34
N GLN A 103 6.66 22.71 -8.30
CA GLN A 103 7.42 21.92 -7.32
C GLN A 103 8.04 20.66 -7.94
N PHE A 104 7.35 20.00 -8.87
CA PHE A 104 7.79 18.76 -9.50
C PHE A 104 7.80 18.86 -11.04
N PRO A 105 8.73 19.64 -11.64
CA PRO A 105 8.73 19.96 -13.08
C PRO A 105 8.98 18.74 -13.98
N ASN A 106 9.55 17.67 -13.43
CA ASN A 106 9.82 16.42 -14.14
C ASN A 106 8.58 15.53 -14.29
N ALA A 107 7.47 15.85 -13.62
CA ALA A 107 6.20 15.13 -13.71
C ALA A 107 5.50 15.37 -15.07
N LYS A 108 5.96 14.66 -16.10
CA LYS A 108 5.46 14.77 -17.48
C LYS A 108 4.47 13.66 -17.82
N GLY A 109 3.54 13.98 -18.72
CA GLY A 109 2.53 13.03 -19.20
C GLY A 109 1.28 12.94 -18.33
N ARG A 110 0.19 12.44 -18.92
CA ARG A 110 -1.15 12.47 -18.32
C ARG A 110 -1.27 11.57 -17.07
N LYS A 111 -0.72 10.36 -17.09
CA LYS A 111 -0.78 9.42 -15.94
C LYS A 111 -0.01 10.01 -14.75
N THR A 112 1.22 10.45 -14.98
CA THR A 112 2.10 11.06 -13.96
C THR A 112 1.50 12.34 -13.37
N ARG A 113 0.98 13.25 -14.20
CA ARG A 113 0.33 14.47 -13.69
C ARG A 113 -0.91 14.20 -12.86
N ARG A 114 -1.69 13.17 -13.19
CA ARG A 114 -2.83 12.77 -12.35
C ARG A 114 -2.37 12.30 -10.98
N ALA A 115 -1.31 11.48 -10.92
CA ALA A 115 -0.72 11.04 -9.67
C ALA A 115 -0.11 12.21 -8.86
N LEU A 116 0.46 13.22 -9.54
CA LEU A 116 0.97 14.42 -8.90
C LEU A 116 -0.15 15.25 -8.25
N TYR A 117 -1.26 15.47 -8.95
CA TYR A 117 -2.38 16.23 -8.41
C TYR A 117 -3.09 15.52 -7.26
N ASP A 118 -2.93 14.20 -7.19
CA ASP A 118 -3.43 13.32 -6.14
C ASP A 118 -2.51 13.32 -4.90
N LEU A 119 -1.54 14.22 -4.77
CA LEU A 119 -0.77 14.42 -3.53
C LEU A 119 -1.58 15.19 -2.47
N THR A 120 -2.40 16.14 -2.92
CA THR A 120 -3.29 16.94 -2.06
C THR A 120 -4.73 16.45 -2.21
N SER A 121 -5.55 16.61 -1.17
CA SER A 121 -6.98 16.30 -1.21
C SER A 121 -7.68 17.09 -2.33
N SER A 122 -8.68 16.48 -2.95
CA SER A 122 -9.55 17.13 -3.94
C SER A 122 -10.21 18.40 -3.39
N GLY A 123 -10.44 18.45 -2.08
CA GLY A 123 -11.00 19.60 -1.37
C GLY A 123 -10.02 20.75 -1.13
N ALA A 124 -8.71 20.55 -1.30
CA ALA A 124 -7.70 21.50 -0.87
C ALA A 124 -7.77 22.84 -1.65
N ALA A 125 -8.21 22.81 -2.92
CA ALA A 125 -8.45 24.01 -3.70
C ALA A 125 -9.61 24.86 -3.16
N PHE A 126 -10.66 24.24 -2.59
CA PHE A 126 -11.78 24.96 -1.99
C PHE A 126 -11.39 25.57 -0.65
N GLU A 127 -10.55 24.90 0.14
CA GLU A 127 -10.01 25.47 1.38
C GLU A 127 -9.16 26.71 1.11
N LEU A 128 -8.34 26.67 0.06
CA LEU A 128 -7.60 27.84 -0.41
C LEU A 128 -8.54 28.95 -0.89
N ALA A 129 -9.59 28.61 -1.65
CA ALA A 129 -10.59 29.58 -2.12
C ALA A 129 -11.29 30.29 -0.96
N ASP A 130 -11.64 29.54 0.09
CA ASP A 130 -12.28 30.05 1.29
C ASP A 130 -11.36 30.95 2.09
N TYR A 131 -10.07 30.59 2.17
CA TYR A 131 -9.05 31.38 2.84
C TYR A 131 -8.78 32.71 2.13
N VAL A 132 -8.57 32.67 0.80
CA VAL A 132 -8.27 33.86 -0.01
C VAL A 132 -9.49 34.77 -0.14
N SER A 133 -10.70 34.24 -0.30
CA SER A 133 -11.92 35.06 -0.36
C SER A 133 -12.18 35.84 0.93
N GLN A 134 -11.80 35.30 2.09
CA GLN A 134 -11.88 36.02 3.37
C GLN A 134 -10.73 37.02 3.57
N ASN A 135 -9.67 36.92 2.75
CA ASN A 135 -8.48 37.77 2.82
C ASN A 135 -8.08 38.28 1.42
N PRO A 136 -8.89 39.14 0.77
CA PRO A 136 -8.61 39.62 -0.59
C PRO A 136 -7.25 40.30 -0.76
N GLN A 137 -6.66 40.82 0.32
CA GLN A 137 -5.33 41.41 0.31
C GLN A 137 -4.20 40.45 -0.08
N LEU A 138 -4.44 39.12 -0.05
CA LEU A 138 -3.47 38.11 -0.47
C LEU A 138 -3.34 37.97 -2.00
N LEU A 139 -4.25 38.58 -2.76
CA LEU A 139 -4.19 38.57 -4.22
C LEU A 139 -2.88 39.25 -4.70
N GLY A 140 -2.11 38.52 -5.50
CA GLY A 140 -0.79 38.91 -5.98
C GLY A 140 0.37 38.55 -5.05
N GLU A 141 0.10 37.98 -3.87
CA GLU A 141 1.14 37.57 -2.92
C GLU A 141 1.48 36.08 -3.05
N THR A 142 2.68 35.71 -2.57
CA THR A 142 3.09 34.32 -2.37
C THR A 142 2.99 33.99 -0.90
N ILE A 143 2.20 32.97 -0.56
CA ILE A 143 1.96 32.53 0.81
C ILE A 143 2.38 31.07 1.00
N GLU A 144 2.84 30.73 2.20
CA GLU A 144 2.97 29.34 2.63
C GLU A 144 1.59 28.85 3.06
N PHE A 145 0.98 27.98 2.25
CA PHE A 145 -0.34 27.44 2.53
C PHE A 145 -0.26 25.95 2.87
N ARG A 146 -1.01 25.54 3.90
CA ARG A 146 -1.10 24.16 4.36
C ARG A 146 -2.23 23.48 3.62
N PHE A 147 -1.89 22.60 2.70
CA PHE A 147 -2.85 21.79 1.95
C PHE A 147 -3.10 20.48 2.66
N LEU A 148 -4.37 20.09 2.78
CA LEU A 148 -4.71 18.75 3.22
C LEU A 148 -4.14 17.72 2.22
N ALA A 149 -3.43 16.70 2.72
CA ALA A 149 -2.95 15.59 1.89
C ALA A 149 -4.13 14.74 1.38
N SER A 150 -3.97 14.08 0.24
CA SER A 150 -4.96 13.10 -0.23
C SER A 150 -5.06 11.89 0.71
N ASP A 151 -6.15 11.13 0.60
CA ASP A 151 -6.33 9.86 1.31
C ASP A 151 -5.18 8.88 1.00
N VAL A 152 -4.77 8.78 -0.27
CA VAL A 152 -3.66 7.92 -0.71
C VAL A 152 -2.34 8.37 -0.07
N THR A 153 -2.07 9.67 -0.02
CA THR A 153 -0.84 10.22 0.57
C THR A 153 -0.81 10.01 2.08
N ASP A 154 -1.91 10.29 2.77
CA ASP A 154 -2.06 10.11 4.20
C ASP A 154 -1.94 8.62 4.62
N LEU A 155 -2.56 7.71 3.86
CA LEU A 155 -2.43 6.27 4.08
C LEU A 155 -1.01 5.75 3.82
N TYR A 156 -0.31 6.29 2.82
CA TYR A 156 1.10 5.97 2.59
C TYR A 156 1.98 6.36 3.80
N LEU A 157 1.82 7.59 4.29
CA LEU A 157 2.56 8.08 5.47
C LEU A 157 2.23 7.29 6.74
N LYS A 158 1.05 6.67 6.79
CA LYS A 158 0.63 5.73 7.84
C LYS A 158 1.08 4.28 7.59
N ASN A 159 1.87 4.02 6.55
CA ASN A 159 2.39 2.72 6.14
C ASN A 159 1.34 1.69 5.71
N ASP A 160 0.15 2.12 5.25
CA ASP A 160 -0.94 1.21 4.83
C ASP A 160 -0.61 0.47 3.52
N PHE A 161 0.29 1.03 2.71
CA PHE A 161 0.74 0.45 1.44
C PHE A 161 2.10 -0.27 1.53
N GLY A 162 2.49 -0.68 2.74
CA GLY A 162 3.80 -1.23 3.04
C GLY A 162 4.85 -0.13 3.24
N LYS A 163 6.06 -0.54 3.64
CA LYS A 163 7.15 0.39 3.95
C LYS A 163 8.11 0.55 2.77
N LEU A 164 8.70 1.74 2.68
CA LEU A 164 9.91 1.97 1.91
C LEU A 164 11.11 1.60 2.80
N GLU A 165 11.73 0.45 2.53
CA GLU A 165 12.82 -0.07 3.35
C GLU A 165 14.17 0.36 2.79
N GLU A 166 14.93 1.09 3.59
CA GLU A 166 16.31 1.43 3.27
C GLU A 166 17.23 0.22 3.42
N THR A 167 18.09 0.03 2.42
CA THR A 167 19.13 -1.00 2.37
C THR A 167 20.47 -0.36 2.72
N GLN A 168 21.26 -1.04 3.56
CA GLN A 168 22.60 -0.58 3.89
C GLN A 168 23.49 -0.54 2.65
N VAL A 169 24.16 0.59 2.45
CA VAL A 169 25.13 0.81 1.38
C VAL A 169 26.48 1.22 1.97
N GLN A 170 27.57 0.88 1.29
CA GLN A 170 28.94 1.15 1.77
C GLN A 170 29.81 1.84 0.72
N GLY A 171 29.54 1.62 -0.56
CA GLY A 171 30.34 2.17 -1.64
C GLY A 171 30.00 3.60 -1.97
N VAL A 172 30.80 4.13 -2.90
CA VAL A 172 30.63 5.47 -3.45
C VAL A 172 29.88 5.35 -4.77
N LEU A 173 28.78 6.09 -4.89
CA LEU A 173 27.89 6.06 -6.04
C LEU A 173 28.41 6.95 -7.18
N THR A 174 28.33 6.43 -8.39
CA THR A 174 28.45 7.19 -9.63
C THR A 174 27.20 6.95 -10.46
N ALA A 175 26.52 8.02 -10.88
CA ALA A 175 25.37 7.97 -11.77
C ALA A 175 25.69 8.79 -13.03
N ALA A 176 25.63 8.12 -14.18
CA ALA A 176 25.88 8.71 -15.49
C ALA A 176 24.61 8.67 -16.33
N GLU A 177 24.24 9.80 -16.92
CA GLU A 177 23.12 9.90 -17.85
C GLU A 177 23.46 9.17 -19.16
N GLY A 178 22.61 8.21 -19.55
CA GLY A 178 22.66 7.54 -20.85
C GLY A 178 21.71 8.19 -21.86
N ASN A 179 21.42 7.49 -22.96
CA ASN A 179 20.52 8.02 -24.00
C ASN A 179 19.05 8.05 -23.54
N ASP A 180 18.58 6.96 -22.92
CA ASP A 180 17.20 6.79 -22.47
C ASP A 180 17.09 6.58 -20.94
N ASP A 181 18.14 6.03 -20.31
CA ASP A 181 18.19 5.71 -18.88
C ASP A 181 19.51 6.15 -18.23
N TRP A 182 19.52 6.28 -16.91
CA TRP A 182 20.71 6.51 -16.10
C TRP A 182 21.40 5.19 -15.75
N ARG A 183 22.70 5.14 -15.96
CA ARG A 183 23.54 4.03 -15.48
C ARG A 183 24.15 4.39 -14.14
N ILE A 184 23.84 3.59 -13.12
CA ILE A 184 24.24 3.81 -11.74
C ILE A 184 25.14 2.66 -11.29
N THR A 185 26.28 3.01 -10.68
CA THR A 185 27.28 2.06 -10.19
C THR A 185 27.72 2.45 -8.78
N SER A 186 28.15 1.46 -8.00
CA SER A 186 28.82 1.67 -6.71
C SER A 186 30.20 1.04 -6.77
N THR A 187 31.16 1.58 -6.01
CA THR A 187 32.51 1.02 -5.88
C THR A 187 32.54 -0.39 -5.25
N VAL A 188 31.43 -0.82 -4.63
CA VAL A 188 31.22 -2.17 -4.10
C VAL A 188 29.85 -2.72 -4.54
N ASN A 189 29.59 -4.00 -4.29
CA ASN A 189 28.34 -4.68 -4.72
C ASN A 189 27.13 -4.36 -3.82
N ASP A 190 26.82 -3.08 -3.59
CA ASP A 190 25.71 -2.63 -2.76
C ASP A 190 24.34 -3.11 -3.30
N PHE A 191 24.21 -3.26 -4.61
CA PHE A 191 22.97 -3.72 -5.25
C PHE A 191 22.65 -5.21 -5.04
N SER A 192 23.63 -6.00 -4.58
CA SER A 192 23.46 -7.46 -4.42
C SER A 192 22.38 -7.85 -3.41
N ALA A 193 22.17 -7.06 -2.36
CA ALA A 193 21.10 -7.29 -1.39
C ALA A 193 19.72 -6.99 -2.00
N ALA A 194 19.62 -5.89 -2.75
CA ALA A 194 18.41 -5.50 -3.45
C ALA A 194 18.03 -6.49 -4.54
N LEU A 195 18.99 -6.93 -5.37
CA LEU A 195 18.79 -7.96 -6.39
C LEU A 195 18.21 -9.24 -5.78
N ARG A 196 18.78 -9.73 -4.67
CA ARG A 196 18.25 -10.93 -3.98
C ARG A 196 16.82 -10.75 -3.50
N ARG A 197 16.46 -9.56 -3.00
CA ARG A 197 15.10 -9.25 -2.54
C ARG A 197 14.11 -9.19 -3.72
N VAL A 198 14.52 -8.61 -4.85
CA VAL A 198 13.75 -8.62 -6.11
C VAL A 198 13.52 -10.06 -6.58
N LYS A 199 14.59 -10.86 -6.67
CA LYS A 199 14.53 -12.27 -7.10
C LYS A 199 13.61 -13.08 -6.19
N GLY A 200 13.68 -12.88 -4.87
CA GLY A 200 12.74 -13.50 -3.93
C GLY A 200 11.27 -13.13 -4.18
N GLY A 201 11.00 -11.91 -4.66
CA GLY A 201 9.67 -11.48 -5.09
C GLY A 201 9.14 -12.26 -6.29
N LEU A 202 10.01 -12.60 -7.26
CA LEU A 202 9.63 -13.42 -8.42
C LEU A 202 9.14 -14.81 -8.00
N LEU A 203 9.77 -15.42 -7.00
CA LEU A 203 9.34 -16.72 -6.47
C LEU A 203 7.94 -16.65 -5.84
N LEU A 204 7.67 -15.59 -5.06
CA LEU A 204 6.34 -15.39 -4.47
C LEU A 204 5.27 -15.19 -5.55
N GLU A 205 5.63 -14.46 -6.61
CA GLU A 205 4.75 -14.24 -7.75
C GLU A 205 4.50 -15.53 -8.54
N ALA A 206 5.54 -16.33 -8.79
CA ALA A 206 5.40 -17.64 -9.43
C ALA A 206 4.42 -18.54 -8.66
N GLN A 207 4.50 -18.57 -7.33
CA GLN A 207 3.56 -19.32 -6.49
C GLN A 207 2.12 -18.80 -6.64
N ARG A 208 1.92 -17.48 -6.77
CA ARG A 208 0.60 -16.88 -7.02
C ARG A 208 0.06 -17.31 -8.38
N VAL A 209 0.89 -17.26 -9.42
CA VAL A 209 0.53 -17.67 -10.79
C VAL A 209 0.21 -19.17 -10.85
N ARG A 210 0.98 -20.03 -10.16
CA ARG A 210 0.66 -21.46 -10.05
C ARG A 210 -0.69 -21.72 -9.39
N ARG A 211 -1.04 -20.97 -8.34
CA ARG A 211 -2.39 -21.07 -7.73
C ARG A 211 -3.49 -20.72 -8.72
N GLN A 212 -3.29 -19.70 -9.56
CA GLN A 212 -4.24 -19.36 -10.63
C GLN A 212 -4.32 -20.46 -11.70
N ALA A 213 -3.19 -21.07 -12.07
CA ALA A 213 -3.18 -22.21 -12.98
C ALA A 213 -3.96 -23.40 -12.40
N ALA A 214 -3.83 -23.68 -11.11
CA ALA A 214 -4.60 -24.73 -10.43
C ALA A 214 -6.12 -24.45 -10.46
N LEU A 215 -6.54 -23.18 -10.36
CA LEU A 215 -7.95 -22.82 -10.53
C LEU A 215 -8.43 -23.07 -11.97
N GLN A 216 -7.61 -22.77 -12.98
CA GLN A 216 -7.94 -23.13 -14.37
C GLN A 216 -7.99 -24.65 -14.57
N GLN A 217 -7.11 -25.42 -13.92
CA GLN A 217 -7.12 -26.88 -13.95
C GLN A 217 -8.43 -27.47 -13.42
N ASN A 218 -8.99 -26.92 -12.35
CA ASN A 218 -10.31 -27.35 -11.87
C ASN A 218 -11.40 -27.12 -12.93
N GLY A 219 -11.32 -26.01 -13.66
CA GLY A 219 -12.19 -25.73 -14.81
C GLY A 219 -11.99 -26.70 -15.96
N VAL A 220 -10.74 -27.09 -16.27
CA VAL A 220 -10.43 -28.13 -17.26
C VAL A 220 -11.14 -29.44 -16.90
N LEU A 221 -10.96 -29.93 -15.66
CA LEU A 221 -11.59 -31.17 -15.19
C LEU A 221 -13.13 -31.11 -15.30
N PHE A 222 -13.73 -29.98 -14.93
CA PHE A 222 -15.17 -29.78 -15.04
C PHE A 222 -15.66 -29.90 -16.50
N TYR A 223 -14.99 -29.25 -17.45
CA TYR A 223 -15.41 -29.29 -18.85
C TYR A 223 -15.04 -30.61 -19.55
N GLU A 224 -14.04 -31.34 -19.08
CA GLU A 224 -13.78 -32.73 -19.50
C GLU A 224 -14.96 -33.64 -19.12
N GLU A 225 -15.46 -33.53 -17.88
CA GLU A 225 -16.63 -34.28 -17.43
C GLU A 225 -17.90 -33.86 -18.18
N ALA A 226 -18.12 -32.56 -18.37
CA ALA A 226 -19.25 -32.03 -19.13
C ALA A 226 -19.24 -32.50 -20.60
N LEU A 227 -18.05 -32.59 -21.22
CA LEU A 227 -17.88 -33.09 -22.57
C LEU A 227 -18.21 -34.58 -22.66
N ALA A 228 -17.76 -35.38 -21.70
CA ALA A 228 -18.05 -36.81 -21.64
C ALA A 228 -19.55 -37.09 -21.44
N GLY A 229 -20.25 -36.22 -20.70
CA GLY A 229 -21.69 -36.30 -20.45
C GLY A 229 -22.58 -35.60 -21.50
N ALA A 230 -22.02 -35.04 -22.58
CA ALA A 230 -22.79 -34.25 -23.54
C ALA A 230 -23.69 -35.12 -24.44
N GLU A 231 -25.01 -34.99 -24.26
CA GLU A 231 -26.01 -35.71 -25.05
C GLU A 231 -26.32 -35.04 -26.40
N THR A 232 -26.13 -33.73 -26.53
CA THR A 232 -26.38 -32.96 -27.75
C THR A 232 -25.09 -32.47 -28.41
N GLU A 233 -25.13 -32.29 -29.73
CA GLU A 233 -23.99 -31.78 -30.50
C GLU A 233 -23.65 -30.33 -30.12
N GLU A 234 -24.67 -29.51 -29.83
CA GLU A 234 -24.47 -28.14 -29.35
C GLU A 234 -23.77 -28.11 -27.98
N ALA A 235 -24.18 -28.96 -27.04
CA ALA A 235 -23.54 -29.05 -25.72
C ALA A 235 -22.08 -29.52 -25.83
N ARG A 236 -21.82 -30.51 -26.70
CA ARG A 236 -20.47 -31.00 -26.99
C ARG A 236 -19.56 -29.88 -27.50
N LYS A 237 -19.99 -29.13 -28.52
CA LYS A 237 -19.23 -28.00 -29.07
C LYS A 237 -18.96 -26.90 -28.05
N GLN A 238 -19.94 -26.58 -27.19
CA GLN A 238 -19.76 -25.59 -26.14
C GLN A 238 -18.74 -26.05 -25.09
N ALA A 239 -18.84 -27.30 -24.64
CA ALA A 239 -17.89 -27.88 -23.69
C ALA A 239 -16.47 -27.93 -24.26
N GLU A 240 -16.30 -28.34 -25.53
CA GLU A 240 -15.00 -28.33 -26.22
C GLU A 240 -14.38 -26.92 -26.30
N ALA A 241 -15.19 -25.91 -26.63
CA ALA A 241 -14.72 -24.53 -26.71
C ALA A 241 -14.27 -24.00 -25.33
N GLN A 242 -15.04 -24.29 -24.27
CA GLN A 242 -14.67 -23.92 -22.91
C GLN A 242 -13.42 -24.67 -22.43
N LEU A 243 -13.37 -25.99 -22.67
CA LEU A 243 -12.24 -26.84 -22.30
C LEU A 243 -10.93 -26.35 -22.93
N SER A 244 -10.92 -26.13 -24.24
CA SER A 244 -9.76 -25.63 -24.97
C SER A 244 -9.31 -24.24 -24.46
N GLY A 245 -10.24 -23.35 -24.16
CA GLY A 245 -9.94 -22.05 -23.56
C GLY A 245 -9.32 -22.17 -22.16
N ARG A 246 -9.83 -23.07 -21.31
CA ARG A 246 -9.28 -23.33 -19.96
C ARG A 246 -7.90 -23.96 -20.00
N ILE A 247 -7.68 -24.91 -20.91
CA ILE A 247 -6.37 -25.53 -21.15
C ILE A 247 -5.35 -24.46 -21.55
N ALA A 248 -5.67 -23.64 -22.55
CA ALA A 248 -4.78 -22.59 -23.02
C ALA A 248 -4.45 -21.57 -21.92
N ALA A 249 -5.44 -21.17 -21.11
CA ALA A 249 -5.23 -20.25 -19.98
C ALA A 249 -4.36 -20.87 -18.89
N ARG A 250 -4.60 -22.14 -18.52
CA ARG A 250 -3.78 -22.88 -17.56
C ARG A 250 -2.33 -22.98 -18.03
N ASP A 251 -2.11 -23.42 -19.26
CA ASP A 251 -0.77 -23.68 -19.79
C ASP A 251 0.04 -22.37 -19.91
N LYS A 252 -0.62 -21.27 -20.28
CA LYS A 252 0.00 -19.94 -20.25
C LYS A 252 0.44 -19.55 -18.83
N LEU A 253 -0.39 -19.78 -17.83
CA LEU A 253 -0.04 -19.46 -16.43
C LEU A 253 1.10 -20.37 -15.93
N LEU A 254 1.10 -21.66 -16.27
CA LEU A 254 2.19 -22.56 -15.90
C LEU A 254 3.52 -22.10 -16.53
N ALA A 255 3.53 -21.78 -17.82
CA ALA A 255 4.72 -21.27 -18.49
C ALA A 255 5.24 -19.96 -17.85
N GLN A 256 4.35 -19.04 -17.48
CA GLN A 256 4.70 -17.82 -16.77
C GLN A 256 5.32 -18.11 -15.39
N ALA A 257 4.75 -19.05 -14.63
CA ALA A 257 5.31 -19.43 -13.34
C ALA A 257 6.69 -20.08 -13.46
N ASP A 258 6.88 -20.97 -14.45
CA ASP A 258 8.16 -21.64 -14.71
C ASP A 258 9.25 -20.62 -15.11
N GLU A 259 8.90 -19.60 -15.90
CA GLU A 259 9.81 -18.50 -16.27
C GLU A 259 10.24 -17.69 -15.03
N LEU A 260 9.29 -17.32 -14.17
CA LEU A 260 9.56 -16.59 -12.93
C LEU A 260 10.44 -17.38 -11.96
N GLU A 261 10.19 -18.69 -11.81
CA GLU A 261 11.03 -19.58 -11.00
C GLU A 261 12.45 -19.68 -11.55
N THR A 262 12.59 -19.80 -12.87
CA THR A 262 13.90 -19.85 -13.53
C THR A 262 14.69 -18.56 -13.30
N ARG A 263 14.06 -17.40 -13.50
CA ARG A 263 14.66 -16.08 -13.24
C ARG A 263 15.02 -15.88 -11.77
N SER A 264 14.16 -16.34 -10.86
CA SER A 264 14.41 -16.30 -9.42
C SER A 264 15.58 -17.19 -8.99
N ALA A 265 15.78 -18.35 -9.62
CA ALA A 265 16.80 -19.31 -9.26
C ALA A 265 18.21 -18.84 -9.64
N ASP A 266 18.33 -18.06 -10.71
CA ASP A 266 19.57 -17.37 -11.06
C ASP A 266 19.70 -16.07 -10.26
N ALA A 267 20.32 -16.20 -9.07
CA ALA A 267 20.50 -15.09 -8.15
C ALA A 267 21.54 -14.05 -8.60
N THR A 268 22.30 -14.32 -9.67
CA THR A 268 23.42 -13.49 -10.11
C THR A 268 23.15 -12.71 -11.40
N SER A 269 22.24 -13.18 -12.24
CA SER A 269 21.87 -12.43 -13.43
C SER A 269 21.09 -11.16 -13.10
N ALA A 270 21.34 -10.14 -13.92
CA ALA A 270 20.56 -8.92 -13.92
C ALA A 270 19.06 -9.21 -14.10
N GLU A 271 18.23 -8.37 -13.49
CA GLU A 271 16.78 -8.51 -13.49
C GLU A 271 16.12 -7.22 -13.97
N GLU A 272 15.21 -7.35 -14.93
CA GLU A 272 14.35 -6.25 -15.37
C GLU A 272 13.21 -6.04 -14.36
N LEU A 273 12.95 -4.78 -14.03
CA LEU A 273 11.96 -4.34 -13.06
C LEU A 273 10.81 -3.62 -13.77
N GLY A 274 9.59 -4.11 -13.53
CA GLY A 274 8.35 -3.43 -13.90
C GLY A 274 7.41 -3.28 -12.71
N GLU A 275 6.15 -2.89 -12.98
CA GLU A 275 5.15 -2.62 -11.94
C GLU A 275 4.80 -3.85 -11.06
N GLN A 276 5.10 -5.06 -11.53
CA GLN A 276 4.88 -6.32 -10.79
C GLN A 276 6.03 -6.67 -9.83
N ASN A 277 7.18 -6.03 -10.00
CA ASN A 277 8.31 -6.21 -9.12
C ASN A 277 8.18 -5.27 -7.92
N ARG A 278 8.86 -5.61 -6.82
CA ARG A 278 9.15 -4.61 -5.78
C ARG A 278 10.00 -3.52 -6.41
N SER A 279 9.60 -2.27 -6.22
CA SER A 279 10.29 -1.13 -6.80
C SER A 279 11.57 -0.89 -6.02
N VAL A 280 12.65 -0.59 -6.74
CA VAL A 280 13.93 -0.20 -6.16
C VAL A 280 14.15 1.27 -6.52
N LEU A 281 14.37 2.10 -5.50
CA LEU A 281 14.55 3.53 -5.61
C LEU A 281 15.94 3.91 -5.11
N ILE A 282 16.59 4.85 -5.80
CA ILE A 282 17.88 5.40 -5.40
C ILE A 282 17.73 6.90 -5.22
N ASN A 283 18.16 7.41 -4.08
CA ASN A 283 18.28 8.84 -3.83
C ASN A 283 19.76 9.23 -3.73
N ALA A 284 20.18 10.23 -4.49
CA ALA A 284 21.54 10.74 -4.47
C ALA A 284 21.58 12.21 -4.92
N ASN A 285 22.23 13.07 -4.13
CA ASN A 285 22.40 14.50 -4.44
C ASN A 285 21.06 15.22 -4.77
N GLY A 286 20.02 14.96 -3.98
CA GLY A 286 18.65 15.47 -4.19
C GLY A 286 17.87 14.81 -5.33
N GLY A 287 18.55 14.05 -6.20
CA GLY A 287 17.94 13.32 -7.30
C GLY A 287 17.35 11.99 -6.86
N TRP A 288 16.27 11.59 -7.53
CA TRP A 288 15.60 10.32 -7.31
C TRP A 288 15.51 9.52 -8.60
N PHE A 289 15.87 8.24 -8.52
CA PHE A 289 15.93 7.32 -9.65
C PHE A 289 15.10 6.07 -9.35
N LYS A 290 14.20 5.72 -10.27
CA LYS A 290 13.45 4.46 -10.25
C LYS A 290 14.21 3.44 -11.08
N VAL A 291 14.71 2.39 -10.44
CA VAL A 291 15.49 1.35 -11.11
C VAL A 291 14.57 0.54 -12.05
N THR A 292 14.96 0.44 -13.31
CA THR A 292 14.30 -0.36 -14.36
C THR A 292 15.03 -1.67 -14.60
N LYS A 293 16.32 -1.75 -14.26
CA LYS A 293 17.10 -2.97 -14.31
C LYS A 293 18.14 -3.00 -13.19
N ILE A 294 18.28 -4.14 -12.53
CA ILE A 294 19.24 -4.28 -11.43
C ILE A 294 20.15 -5.49 -11.63
N ASP A 295 21.45 -5.25 -11.51
CA ASP A 295 22.52 -6.24 -11.43
C ASP A 295 23.18 -6.15 -10.05
N SER A 296 24.04 -7.11 -9.70
CA SER A 296 24.85 -7.06 -8.48
C SER A 296 25.84 -5.88 -8.44
N SER A 297 26.26 -5.39 -9.62
CA SER A 297 27.32 -4.39 -9.80
C SER A 297 26.84 -3.04 -10.37
N PHE A 298 25.64 -2.99 -10.94
CA PHE A 298 25.07 -1.77 -11.51
C PHE A 298 23.54 -1.79 -11.45
N ALA A 299 22.95 -0.61 -11.69
CA ALA A 299 21.54 -0.44 -11.96
C ALA A 299 21.35 0.44 -13.21
N GLU A 300 20.30 0.19 -13.97
CA GLU A 300 19.76 1.13 -14.96
C GLU A 300 18.46 1.69 -14.39
N ALA A 301 18.24 3.00 -14.53
CA ALA A 301 17.15 3.68 -13.84
C ALA A 301 16.60 4.86 -14.62
N GLU A 302 15.30 5.09 -14.48
CA GLU A 302 14.63 6.30 -14.93
C GLU A 302 14.73 7.38 -13.86
N MET A 303 15.03 8.60 -14.27
CA MET A 303 15.06 9.76 -13.36
C MET A 303 13.63 10.24 -13.06
N VAL A 304 13.27 10.30 -11.78
CA VAL A 304 11.99 10.83 -11.29
C VAL A 304 12.15 12.29 -10.88
N THR A 305 13.18 12.58 -10.09
CA THR A 305 13.56 13.93 -9.65
C THR A 305 15.00 14.20 -10.07
N ALA A 306 15.25 15.37 -10.63
CA ALA A 306 16.57 15.73 -11.12
C ALA A 306 17.52 15.99 -9.94
N PRO A 307 18.78 15.51 -10.00
CA PRO A 307 19.77 15.84 -8.98
C PRO A 307 20.18 17.32 -9.08
N GLU A 308 20.64 17.89 -7.97
CA GLU A 308 21.11 19.29 -7.90
C GLU A 308 22.40 19.53 -8.68
N GLY A 309 23.11 18.46 -9.04
CA GLY A 309 24.32 18.47 -9.85
C GLY A 309 24.81 17.06 -10.20
N PRO A 310 25.94 16.93 -10.90
CA PRO A 310 26.50 15.64 -11.31
C PRO A 310 26.79 14.72 -10.13
N ILE A 311 26.55 13.41 -10.31
CA ILE A 311 26.82 12.37 -9.29
C ILE A 311 28.00 11.54 -9.76
N GLU A 312 29.22 12.08 -9.61
CA GLU A 312 30.44 11.37 -10.04
C GLU A 312 31.04 10.50 -8.92
N SER A 313 30.88 10.93 -7.65
CA SER A 313 31.48 10.27 -6.49
C SER A 313 30.73 10.62 -5.20
N SER A 314 29.48 10.15 -5.07
CA SER A 314 28.67 10.45 -3.87
C SER A 314 28.79 9.36 -2.81
N SER A 315 29.24 9.73 -1.60
CA SER A 315 29.13 8.89 -0.41
C SER A 315 27.80 9.06 0.33
N ASP A 316 27.03 10.10 -0.02
CA ASP A 316 25.74 10.41 0.57
C ASP A 316 24.64 10.04 -0.43
N TRP A 317 24.20 8.79 -0.33
CA TRP A 317 23.16 8.22 -1.19
C TRP A 317 22.43 7.10 -0.44
N ARG A 318 21.20 6.84 -0.84
CA ARG A 318 20.34 5.81 -0.24
C ARG A 318 19.80 4.88 -1.30
N LEU A 319 19.74 3.59 -0.96
CA LEU A 319 19.10 2.54 -1.74
C LEU A 319 17.88 2.06 -0.98
N MET A 320 16.71 2.14 -1.59
CA MET A 320 15.45 1.77 -0.94
C MET A 320 14.66 0.78 -1.78
N ILE A 321 13.88 -0.06 -1.12
CA ILE A 321 13.07 -1.10 -1.78
C ILE A 321 11.68 -1.08 -1.16
N THR A 322 10.65 -1.09 -2.00
CA THR A 322 9.28 -1.19 -1.51
C THR A 322 8.99 -2.59 -0.97
N GLU A 323 8.16 -2.67 0.06
CA GLU A 323 7.68 -3.95 0.58
C GLU A 323 6.73 -4.65 -0.40
N LEU A 324 5.90 -3.86 -1.10
CA LEU A 324 4.90 -4.32 -2.06
C LEU A 324 5.21 -3.82 -3.49
N PRO A 325 4.92 -4.62 -4.52
CA PRO A 325 4.93 -4.16 -5.91
C PRO A 325 3.96 -3.00 -6.15
N GLU A 326 4.22 -2.19 -7.18
CA GLU A 326 3.34 -1.08 -7.56
C GLU A 326 1.91 -1.56 -7.87
N THR A 327 1.74 -2.72 -8.51
CA THR A 327 0.41 -3.30 -8.78
C THR A 327 -0.36 -3.74 -7.53
N SER A 328 0.29 -3.81 -6.37
CA SER A 328 -0.29 -4.28 -5.11
C SER A 328 -0.56 -3.15 -4.11
N ARG A 329 -0.45 -1.89 -4.54
CA ARG A 329 -0.73 -0.68 -3.74
C ARG A 329 -1.47 0.37 -4.57
N LYS A 330 -2.12 1.32 -3.90
CA LYS A 330 -2.83 2.42 -4.58
C LYS A 330 -1.92 3.59 -4.95
N ILE A 331 -0.82 3.74 -4.24
CA ILE A 331 0.17 4.79 -4.48
C ILE A 331 1.17 4.36 -5.55
N THR A 332 1.54 5.26 -6.47
CA THR A 332 2.55 5.02 -7.52
C THR A 332 3.98 5.21 -7.02
N ASP A 333 4.99 4.72 -7.76
CA ASP A 333 6.40 5.00 -7.43
C ASP A 333 6.74 6.50 -7.43
N ASN A 334 6.20 7.23 -8.40
CA ASN A 334 6.44 8.67 -8.51
C ASN A 334 5.86 9.41 -7.30
N GLN A 335 4.66 9.03 -6.84
CA GLN A 335 4.08 9.60 -5.62
C GLN A 335 4.92 9.31 -4.39
N ILE A 336 5.44 8.07 -4.23
CA ILE A 336 6.37 7.75 -3.14
C ILE A 336 7.56 8.72 -3.19
N VAL A 337 8.22 8.85 -4.34
CA VAL A 337 9.38 9.75 -4.49
C VAL A 337 9.04 11.18 -4.10
N TRP A 338 7.93 11.72 -4.60
CA TRP A 338 7.54 13.10 -4.26
C TRP A 338 7.25 13.25 -2.78
N ILE A 339 6.52 12.32 -2.16
CA ILE A 339 6.22 12.39 -0.72
C ILE A 339 7.48 12.29 0.13
N GLU A 340 8.43 11.41 -0.22
CA GLU A 340 9.72 11.31 0.46
C GLU A 340 10.53 12.61 0.30
N THR A 341 10.52 13.24 -0.88
CA THR A 341 11.14 14.57 -1.07
C THR A 341 10.49 15.62 -0.15
N LEU A 342 9.16 15.60 0.01
CA LEU A 342 8.44 16.53 0.90
C LEU A 342 8.75 16.26 2.38
N LEU A 343 8.93 15.00 2.76
CA LEU A 343 9.36 14.62 4.11
C LEU A 343 10.77 15.13 4.42
N GLU A 344 11.70 14.95 3.48
CA GLU A 344 13.11 15.38 3.63
C GLU A 344 13.26 16.90 3.73
N THR A 345 12.41 17.64 3.02
CA THR A 345 12.38 19.10 3.04
C THR A 345 11.56 19.67 4.21
N GLY A 346 10.93 18.82 5.03
CA GLY A 346 10.15 19.24 6.20
C GLY A 346 8.82 19.89 5.86
N GLN A 347 8.27 19.64 4.67
CA GLN A 347 7.00 20.21 4.20
C GLN A 347 5.78 19.40 4.64
N VAL A 348 5.98 18.21 5.19
CA VAL A 348 4.90 17.32 5.66
C VAL A 348 4.72 17.45 7.17
N GLU A 349 3.48 17.67 7.60
CA GLU A 349 3.10 17.73 9.01
C GLU A 349 1.90 16.82 9.29
N GLN A 350 2.02 15.95 10.30
CA GLN A 350 0.91 15.14 10.78
C GLN A 350 0.33 15.73 12.07
N VAL A 351 -0.99 15.98 12.07
CA VAL A 351 -1.70 16.60 13.19
C VAL A 351 -2.85 15.71 13.67
N PHE A 352 -3.39 16.01 14.87
CA PHE A 352 -4.60 15.36 15.35
C PHE A 352 -5.82 15.83 14.54
N ASN A 353 -6.60 14.89 14.01
CA ASN A 353 -7.76 15.17 13.18
C ASN A 353 -8.94 15.66 14.03
N THR A 354 -8.94 16.96 14.36
CA THR A 354 -10.09 17.59 15.04
C THR A 354 -11.30 17.68 14.11
N ARG A 355 -11.07 17.78 12.81
CA ARG A 355 -12.10 17.91 11.77
C ARG A 355 -13.06 16.72 11.80
N PHE A 356 -12.56 15.51 11.99
CA PHE A 356 -13.35 14.29 12.18
C PHE A 356 -14.45 14.42 13.25
N PHE A 357 -14.23 15.22 14.29
CA PHE A 357 -15.20 15.44 15.38
C PHE A 357 -16.05 16.70 15.24
N SER A 358 -15.63 17.67 14.41
CA SER A 358 -16.27 18.99 14.31
C SER A 358 -16.99 19.24 12.99
N SER A 359 -16.65 18.53 11.91
CA SER A 359 -17.30 18.64 10.60
C SER A 359 -18.10 17.39 10.28
N GLY A 360 -19.34 17.56 9.81
CA GLY A 360 -20.09 16.45 9.19
C GLY A 360 -19.43 16.03 7.88
N ASP A 361 -19.67 14.78 7.47
CA ASP A 361 -19.15 14.21 6.23
C ASP A 361 -19.36 15.18 5.07
N SER A 362 -18.27 15.59 4.42
CA SER A 362 -18.29 16.64 3.40
C SER A 362 -19.26 16.24 2.29
N ARG A 363 -20.00 17.19 1.73
CA ARG A 363 -20.92 16.94 0.60
C ARG A 363 -20.16 16.77 -0.72
N GLU A 364 -18.84 16.75 -0.67
CA GLU A 364 -17.95 16.64 -1.80
C GLU A 364 -17.33 15.24 -1.79
N PRO A 365 -17.63 14.40 -2.79
CA PRO A 365 -17.06 13.05 -2.86
C PRO A 365 -15.54 13.13 -3.07
N GLU A 366 -14.79 12.39 -2.24
CA GLU A 366 -13.37 12.10 -2.44
C GLU A 366 -13.15 11.09 -3.58
#